data_AF-F7V6S5-F1
#
_entry.id   AF-F7V6S5-F1
#
_cell.length_a   1.000
_cell.length_b   1.000
_cell.length_c   1.000
_cell.angle_alpha   90.00
_cell.angle_beta   90.00
_cell.angle_gamma   90.00
#
_symmetry.space_group_name_H-M   'P 1'
#
loop_
_entity.id
_entity.type
_entity.pdbx_description
1 polymer ?
#
loop_
_entity_poly.entity_id
_entity_poly.type
_entity_poly.pdbx_seq_one_letter_code
_entity_poly.pdbx_strand_id
1 'polypeptide(L)'
;MYTKKQVEEALRFYRKCGSATLTVRCLGYPSRAMLYNWAENEEKAKNPRKENGTLHCPSKPRFSVDEKINAVKRCFEGKESVELVAREIGCSNVTIYNWRNKYIREGVFSLMDENRKNELKML
;
A
#
# COMPACT_ATOMS: atom_id res chain seq x y z
N MET A 1 -3.87 27.82 -11.80
CA MET A 1 -4.74 26.73 -11.30
C MET A 1 -5.99 26.66 -12.17
N TYR A 2 -6.51 25.47 -12.46
CA TYR A 2 -7.76 25.29 -13.22
C TYR A 2 -8.92 25.01 -12.26
N THR A 3 -10.11 25.49 -12.61
CA THR A 3 -11.33 25.24 -11.83
C THR A 3 -11.82 23.80 -12.02
N LYS A 4 -12.61 23.27 -11.07
CA LYS A 4 -13.23 21.94 -11.20
C LYS A 4 -14.04 21.81 -12.49
N LYS A 5 -14.81 22.84 -12.84
CA LYS A 5 -15.61 22.90 -14.08
C LYS A 5 -14.73 22.77 -15.33
N GLN A 6 -13.59 23.46 -15.38
CA GLN A 6 -12.63 23.34 -16.49
C GLN A 6 -12.01 21.95 -16.58
N VAL A 7 -11.69 21.33 -15.44
CA VAL A 7 -11.16 19.96 -15.39
C VAL A 7 -12.20 18.97 -15.95
N GLU A 8 -13.44 19.07 -15.50
CA GLU A 8 -14.54 18.21 -15.95
C GLU A 8 -14.84 18.37 -17.44
N GLU A 9 -14.84 19.61 -17.94
CA GLU A 9 -15.04 19.90 -19.37
C GLU A 9 -13.92 19.29 -20.22
N ALA A 10 -12.66 19.48 -19.83
CA ALA A 10 -11.52 18.93 -20.54
C ALA A 10 -11.52 17.38 -20.56
N LEU A 11 -11.85 16.74 -19.43
CA LEU A 11 -11.97 15.29 -19.34
C LEU A 11 -13.14 14.76 -20.17
N ARG A 12 -14.28 15.45 -20.18
CA ARG A 12 -15.43 15.10 -21.01
C ARG A 12 -15.09 15.16 -22.50
N PHE A 13 -14.43 16.22 -22.93
CA PHE A 13 -14.01 16.37 -24.33
C PHE A 13 -12.98 15.30 -24.70
N TYR A 14 -11.98 15.05 -23.84
CA TYR A 14 -10.96 14.03 -24.03
C TYR A 14 -11.54 12.64 -24.24
N ARG A 15 -12.53 12.24 -23.45
CA ARG A 15 -13.22 10.94 -23.63
C ARG A 15 -13.97 10.85 -24.95
N LYS A 16 -14.56 11.95 -25.41
CA LYS A 16 -15.32 12.00 -26.65
C LYS A 16 -14.41 11.90 -27.88
N CYS A 17 -13.25 12.57 -27.85
CA CYS A 17 -12.34 12.60 -29.00
C CYS A 17 -11.24 11.53 -28.95
N GLY A 18 -10.97 10.94 -27.78
CA GLY A 18 -9.92 9.95 -27.57
C GLY A 18 -8.49 10.48 -27.75
N SER A 19 -8.29 11.79 -27.89
CA SER A 19 -6.99 12.37 -28.24
C SER A 19 -6.67 13.60 -27.39
N ALA A 20 -5.64 13.48 -26.55
CA ALA A 20 -5.17 14.59 -25.72
C ALA A 20 -4.70 15.77 -26.58
N THR A 21 -4.05 15.52 -27.71
CA THR A 21 -3.62 16.57 -28.65
C THR A 21 -4.80 17.35 -29.21
N LEU A 22 -5.89 16.65 -29.61
CA LEU A 22 -7.09 17.32 -30.10
C LEU A 22 -7.78 18.12 -29.00
N THR A 23 -7.88 17.57 -27.79
CA THR A 23 -8.45 18.29 -26.63
C THR A 23 -7.72 19.59 -26.36
N VAL A 24 -6.39 19.55 -26.27
CA VAL A 24 -5.58 20.73 -25.98
C VAL A 24 -5.67 21.76 -27.12
N ARG A 25 -5.69 21.31 -28.37
CA ARG A 25 -5.83 22.20 -29.53
C ARG A 25 -7.20 22.89 -29.57
N CYS A 26 -8.27 22.19 -29.23
CA CYS A 26 -9.63 22.73 -29.27
C CYS A 26 -9.97 23.62 -28.08
N LEU A 27 -9.52 23.26 -26.87
CA LEU A 27 -9.83 24.02 -25.64
C LEU A 27 -8.78 25.10 -25.33
N GLY A 28 -7.55 24.97 -25.85
CA GLY A 28 -6.42 25.84 -25.52
C GLY A 28 -5.78 25.55 -24.16
N TYR A 29 -6.31 24.57 -23.42
CA TYR A 29 -5.84 24.12 -22.12
C TYR A 29 -6.36 22.69 -21.86
N PRO A 30 -5.88 21.96 -20.83
CA PRO A 30 -4.60 22.13 -20.13
C PRO A 30 -3.43 21.68 -21.04
N SER A 31 -2.24 21.41 -20.48
CA SER A 31 -1.22 20.64 -21.22
C SER A 31 -1.63 19.16 -21.33
N ARG A 32 -1.09 18.44 -22.33
CA ARG A 32 -1.36 17.00 -22.52
C ARG A 32 -1.02 16.17 -21.28
N ALA A 33 0.12 16.46 -20.65
CA ALA A 33 0.56 15.77 -19.42
C ALA A 33 -0.44 15.96 -18.27
N MET A 34 -0.96 17.18 -18.10
CA MET A 34 -1.93 17.46 -17.05
C MET A 34 -3.28 16.80 -17.32
N LEU A 35 -3.70 16.73 -18.59
CA LEU A 35 -4.91 16.01 -18.99
C LEU A 35 -4.80 14.50 -18.69
N TYR A 36 -3.64 13.89 -18.95
CA TYR A 36 -3.39 12.49 -18.57
C TYR A 36 -3.44 12.29 -17.07
N ASN A 37 -2.79 13.16 -16.28
CA ASN A 37 -2.82 13.09 -14.82
C ASN A 37 -4.25 13.21 -14.27
N TRP A 38 -5.06 14.12 -14.83
CA TRP A 38 -6.47 14.25 -14.43
C TRP A 38 -7.27 12.98 -14.75
N ALA A 39 -7.07 12.40 -15.94
CA ALA A 39 -7.75 11.18 -16.34
C ALA A 39 -7.35 9.99 -15.45
N GLU A 40 -6.05 9.84 -15.14
CA GLU A 40 -5.56 8.79 -14.25
C GLU A 40 -6.12 8.95 -12.82
N ASN A 41 -6.11 10.18 -12.28
CA ASN A 41 -6.64 10.45 -10.95
C ASN A 41 -8.15 10.23 -10.85
N GLU A 42 -8.90 10.52 -11.92
CA GLU A 42 -10.33 10.27 -11.98
C GLU A 42 -10.63 8.77 -12.04
N GLU A 43 -9.87 8.00 -12.81
CA GLU A 43 -9.99 6.53 -12.82
C GLU A 43 -9.58 5.93 -11.46
N LYS A 44 -8.56 6.48 -10.78
CA LYS A 44 -8.22 6.14 -9.39
C LYS A 44 -9.33 6.53 -8.41
N ALA A 45 -10.08 7.60 -8.66
CA ALA A 45 -11.18 8.01 -7.79
C ALA A 45 -12.45 7.15 -8.00
N LYS A 46 -12.72 6.72 -9.23
CA LYS A 46 -13.85 5.83 -9.58
C LYS A 46 -13.60 4.38 -9.20
N ASN A 47 -12.38 3.94 -9.46
CA ASN A 47 -11.87 2.67 -9.01
C ASN A 47 -10.76 3.02 -8.03
N PRO A 48 -11.12 3.42 -6.78
CA PRO A 48 -10.15 3.38 -5.73
C PRO A 48 -9.68 1.94 -5.80
N ARG A 49 -8.45 1.73 -6.27
CA ARG A 49 -7.74 0.51 -5.91
C ARG A 49 -8.10 0.37 -4.44
N LYS A 50 -8.44 -0.85 -4.04
CA LYS A 50 -8.15 -1.22 -2.67
C LYS A 50 -6.64 -0.97 -2.52
N GLU A 51 -6.24 0.29 -2.27
CA GLU A 51 -5.45 0.61 -1.12
C GLU A 51 -5.93 -0.43 -0.12
N ASN A 52 -5.03 -1.23 0.38
CA ASN A 52 -5.34 -2.03 1.54
C ASN A 52 -5.55 -1.05 2.71
N GLY A 53 -6.50 -0.11 2.57
CA GLY A 53 -7.34 0.47 3.58
C GLY A 53 -8.13 -0.72 4.06
N THR A 54 -7.42 -1.52 4.85
CA THR A 54 -7.95 -2.08 6.06
C THR A 54 -8.96 -1.05 6.55
N LEU A 55 -10.24 -1.34 6.33
CA LEU A 55 -11.28 -0.83 7.20
C LEU A 55 -10.69 -1.05 8.59
N HIS A 56 -10.35 0.03 9.29
CA HIS A 56 -9.85 -0.02 10.66
C HIS A 56 -11.00 -0.47 11.58
N CYS A 57 -11.63 -1.60 11.27
CA CYS A 57 -11.98 -2.52 12.32
C CYS A 57 -10.63 -2.96 12.88
N PRO A 58 -10.35 -2.78 14.18
CA PRO A 58 -9.19 -3.39 14.82
C PRO A 58 -9.43 -4.91 14.85
N SER A 59 -9.36 -5.56 13.69
CA SER A 59 -9.23 -6.99 13.60
C SER A 59 -7.91 -7.31 14.27
N LYS A 60 -7.96 -8.10 15.33
CA LYS A 60 -6.78 -8.52 16.07
C LYS A 60 -5.76 -9.04 15.04
N PRO A 61 -4.51 -8.54 15.06
CA PRO A 61 -3.47 -9.01 14.16
C PRO A 61 -3.41 -10.53 14.20
N ARG A 62 -3.34 -11.17 13.03
CA ARG A 62 -3.35 -12.65 12.91
C ARG A 62 -2.24 -13.30 13.74
N PHE A 63 -1.11 -12.62 13.88
CA PHE A 63 0.03 -13.05 14.69
C PHE A 63 0.47 -11.89 15.57
N SER A 64 0.67 -12.18 16.86
CA SER A 64 1.28 -11.28 17.83
C SER A 64 2.74 -11.00 17.48
N VAL A 65 3.30 -9.95 18.07
CA VAL A 65 4.71 -9.58 17.89
C VAL A 65 5.62 -10.68 18.42
N ASP A 66 5.26 -11.28 19.55
CA ASP A 66 6.03 -12.33 20.20
C ASP A 66 6.07 -13.61 19.34
N GLU A 67 4.95 -13.98 18.70
CA GLU A 67 4.91 -15.09 17.74
C GLU A 67 5.84 -14.84 16.55
N LYS A 68 5.85 -13.61 16.00
CA LYS A 68 6.73 -13.24 14.89
C LYS A 68 8.21 -13.33 15.29
N ILE A 69 8.57 -12.80 16.46
CA ILE A 69 9.95 -12.83 16.96
C ILE A 69 10.38 -14.27 17.24
N ASN A 70 9.55 -15.05 17.91
CA ASN A 70 9.84 -16.44 18.24
C ASN A 70 10.06 -17.27 16.97
N ALA A 71 9.22 -17.10 15.95
CA ALA A 71 9.38 -17.78 14.66
C ALA A 71 10.73 -17.47 14.00
N VAL A 72 11.13 -16.20 13.99
CA VAL A 72 12.42 -15.77 13.41
C VAL A 72 13.59 -16.36 14.21
N LYS A 73 13.54 -16.31 15.54
CA LYS A 73 14.60 -16.87 16.40
C LYS A 73 14.75 -18.38 16.22
N ARG A 74 13.65 -19.14 16.28
CA ARG A 74 13.66 -20.60 16.07
C ARG A 74 14.31 -20.99 14.75
N CYS A 75 13.94 -20.31 13.66
CA CYS A 75 14.46 -20.61 12.33
C CYS A 75 15.92 -20.19 12.13
N PHE A 76 16.30 -18.98 12.56
CA PHE A 76 17.58 -18.36 12.16
C PHE A 76 18.65 -18.32 13.26
N GLU A 77 18.26 -18.50 14.52
CA GLU A 77 19.19 -18.67 15.65
C GLU A 77 19.20 -20.14 16.12
N GLY A 78 18.02 -20.77 16.22
CA GLY A 78 17.83 -22.15 16.66
C GLY A 78 18.08 -23.23 15.59
N LYS A 79 18.31 -22.84 14.32
CA LYS A 79 18.53 -23.73 13.16
C LYS A 79 17.37 -24.71 12.88
N GLU A 80 16.16 -24.42 13.36
CA GLU A 80 14.97 -25.20 13.02
C GLU A 80 14.57 -24.97 11.56
N SER A 81 13.90 -25.96 10.95
CA SER A 81 13.40 -25.82 9.59
C SER A 81 12.28 -24.78 9.51
N VAL A 82 12.44 -23.81 8.62
CA VAL A 82 11.42 -22.76 8.34
C VAL A 82 10.07 -23.38 7.97
N GLU A 83 10.08 -24.50 7.26
CA GLU A 83 8.85 -25.21 6.86
C GLU A 83 8.11 -25.78 8.07
N LEU A 84 8.83 -26.39 9.01
CA LEU A 84 8.24 -26.96 10.22
C LEU A 84 7.64 -25.85 11.10
N VAL A 85 8.40 -24.78 11.33
CA VAL A 85 7.97 -23.63 12.13
C VAL A 85 6.77 -22.92 11.48
N ALA A 86 6.77 -22.75 10.16
CA ALA A 86 5.65 -22.15 9.44
C ALA A 86 4.38 -22.98 9.56
N ARG A 87 4.50 -24.31 9.41
CA ARG A 87 3.37 -25.23 9.54
C ARG A 87 2.80 -25.25 10.97
N GLU A 88 3.66 -25.24 11.98
CA GLU A 88 3.26 -25.22 13.39
C GLU A 88 2.50 -23.93 13.76
N ILE A 89 2.99 -22.77 13.28
CA ILE A 89 2.38 -21.47 13.54
C ILE A 89 1.17 -21.20 12.64
N GLY A 90 1.00 -21.96 11.55
CA GLY A 90 -0.08 -21.76 10.57
C GLY A 90 0.17 -20.57 9.65
N CYS A 91 1.42 -20.33 9.26
CA CYS A 91 1.81 -19.30 8.30
C CYS A 91 2.57 -19.90 7.11
N SER A 92 2.95 -19.06 6.14
CA SER A 92 3.77 -19.49 5.00
C SER A 92 5.26 -19.23 5.23
N ASN A 93 6.14 -20.01 4.61
CA ASN A 93 7.59 -19.79 4.67
C ASN A 93 7.97 -18.36 4.25
N VAL A 94 7.30 -17.83 3.21
CA VAL A 94 7.48 -16.45 2.73
C VAL A 94 7.18 -15.43 3.83
N THR A 95 6.18 -15.69 4.67
CA THR A 95 5.82 -14.81 5.80
C THR A 95 6.96 -14.73 6.83
N ILE A 96 7.59 -15.87 7.17
CA ILE A 96 8.74 -15.91 8.08
C ILE A 96 9.94 -15.12 7.52
N TYR A 97 10.25 -15.27 6.23
CA TYR A 97 11.30 -14.48 5.59
C TYR A 97 11.00 -12.98 5.59
N ASN A 98 9.75 -12.59 5.36
CA ASN A 98 9.34 -11.19 5.42
C ASN A 98 9.51 -10.61 6.83
N TRP A 99 9.18 -11.37 7.88
CA TRP A 99 9.43 -10.95 9.26
C TRP A 99 10.92 -10.79 9.53
N ARG A 100 11.75 -11.76 9.15
CA ARG A 100 13.21 -11.65 9.28
C ARG A 100 13.76 -10.41 8.57
N ASN A 101 13.35 -10.18 7.32
CA ASN A 101 13.86 -9.06 6.54
C ASN A 101 13.48 -7.70 7.15
N LYS A 102 12.25 -7.58 7.68
CA LYS A 102 11.83 -6.39 8.43
C LYS A 102 12.65 -6.22 9.71
N TYR A 103 12.81 -7.29 10.47
CA TYR A 103 13.59 -7.31 11.70
C TYR A 103 15.04 -6.88 11.49
N ILE A 104 15.70 -7.35 10.43
CA ILE A 104 17.08 -6.96 10.10
C ILE A 104 17.18 -5.49 9.70
N ARG A 105 16.21 -4.98 8.93
CA ARG A 105 16.24 -3.61 8.40
C ARG A 105 15.91 -2.55 9.45
N GLU A 106 14.95 -2.82 10.31
CA GLU A 106 14.27 -1.81 11.11
C GLU A 106 14.14 -2.22 12.59
N GLY A 107 14.72 -3.38 12.97
CA GLY A 107 14.68 -3.90 14.34
C GLY A 107 13.31 -4.45 14.75
N VAL A 108 13.17 -4.75 16.05
CA VAL A 108 11.96 -5.35 16.66
C VAL A 108 10.69 -4.52 16.38
N PHE A 109 10.80 -3.19 16.41
CA PHE A 109 9.67 -2.28 16.23
C PHE A 109 8.98 -2.45 14.89
N SER A 110 9.69 -2.90 13.85
CA SER A 110 9.13 -3.16 12.52
C SER A 110 8.13 -4.31 12.46
N LEU A 111 8.14 -5.19 13.47
CA LEU A 111 7.21 -6.31 13.60
C LEU A 111 5.93 -5.96 14.37
N MET A 112 5.91 -4.79 15.01
CA MET A 112 4.79 -4.25 15.79
C MET A 112 3.76 -3.56 14.90
N ASP A 113 2.50 -3.58 15.34
CA ASP A 113 1.44 -2.77 14.74
C ASP A 113 1.64 -1.27 15.05
N GLU A 114 1.14 -0.42 14.15
CA GLU A 114 1.29 1.04 14.22
C GLU A 114 0.76 1.64 15.53
N ASN A 115 -0.32 1.09 16.10
CA ASN A 115 -0.84 1.53 17.39
C ASN A 115 0.16 1.30 18.54
N ARG A 116 0.84 0.14 18.58
CA ARG A 116 1.83 -0.19 19.61
C ARG A 116 3.14 0.59 19.41
N LYS A 117 3.51 0.86 18.15
CA LYS A 117 4.65 1.74 17.84
C LYS A 117 4.44 3.16 18.36
N ASN A 118 3.22 3.68 18.24
CA ASN A 118 2.89 5.04 18.71
C ASN A 118 2.89 5.14 20.23
N GLU A 119 2.43 4.12 20.96
CA GLU A 119 2.49 4.07 22.43
C GLU A 119 3.93 4.12 22.97
N LEU A 120 4.86 3.40 22.34
CA LEU A 120 6.27 3.34 22.78
C LEU A 120 7.10 4.56 22.37
N LYS A 121 6.63 5.35 21.39
CA LYS A 121 7.28 6.61 20.99
C LYS A 121 6.92 7.79 21.91
N MET A 122 5.93 7.62 22.79
CA MET A 122 5.50 8.64 23.76
C MET A 122 6.09 8.44 25.16
N LEU A 123 6.98 7.46 25.34
CA LEU A 123 7.79 7.22 26.53
C LEU A 123 9.23 7.67 26.26
#